data_AF-A0A1W1D4P8-F1
#
_entry.id   AF-A0A1W1D4P8-F1
#
_cell.length_a   1.000
_cell.length_b   1.000
_cell.length_c   1.000
_cell.angle_alpha   90.00
_cell.angle_beta   90.00
_cell.angle_gamma   90.00
#
_symmetry.space_group_name_H-M   'P 1'
#
loop_
_entity.id
_entity.type
_entity.pdbx_description
1 polymer ?
#
loop_
_entity_poly.entity_id
_entity_poly.type
_entity_poly.pdbx_seq_one_letter_code
_entity_poly.pdbx_strand_id
1 'polypeptide(L)'
;MNSIKDYLSNDHRKCDEFFATMEDKANTSLADATEACKAFINETERHFQMEERVMFVEFETKTGMTQGPTAVMRQEHAQIRSLMQDLLDAIDENNADKFFGTSETLMILMQQHNMKEEQMLYPMAQQHLSADASRIVEMMDSLVVE
;
A
#
# COMPACT_ATOMS: atom_id res chain seq x y z
N MET A 1 -3.02 -19.62 12.27
CA MET A 1 -1.83 -18.76 12.23
C MET A 1 -1.77 -18.21 10.82
N ASN A 2 -1.93 -16.90 10.66
CA ASN A 2 -1.83 -16.26 9.34
C ASN A 2 -0.35 -16.06 9.02
N SER A 3 0.06 -16.40 7.81
CA SER A 3 1.42 -16.16 7.33
C SER A 3 1.63 -14.65 7.08
N ILE A 4 2.88 -14.18 6.98
CA ILE A 4 3.15 -12.76 6.63
C ILE A 4 2.52 -12.45 5.28
N LYS A 5 2.68 -13.38 4.33
CA LYS A 5 2.09 -13.30 2.99
C LYS A 5 0.57 -13.13 3.05
N ASP A 6 -0.12 -14.01 3.75
CA ASP A 6 -1.60 -13.95 3.82
C ASP A 6 -2.07 -12.67 4.51
N TYR A 7 -1.34 -12.21 5.54
CA TYR A 7 -1.67 -10.97 6.24
C TYR A 7 -1.61 -9.75 5.30
N LEU A 8 -0.47 -9.56 4.61
CA LEU A 8 -0.27 -8.41 3.73
C LEU A 8 -1.12 -8.49 2.45
N SER A 9 -1.29 -9.67 1.86
CA SER A 9 -2.22 -9.85 0.73
C SER A 9 -3.68 -9.59 1.09
N ASN A 10 -4.08 -9.87 2.33
CA ASN A 10 -5.42 -9.47 2.78
C ASN A 10 -5.54 -7.96 2.95
N ASP A 11 -4.43 -7.30 3.29
CA ASP A 11 -4.38 -5.85 3.47
C ASP A 11 -4.40 -5.09 2.14
N HIS A 12 -3.73 -5.61 1.10
CA HIS A 12 -3.91 -5.15 -0.28
C HIS A 12 -5.38 -5.14 -0.70
N ARG A 13 -6.10 -6.25 -0.44
CA ARG A 13 -7.52 -6.33 -0.80
C ARG A 13 -8.37 -5.28 -0.08
N LYS A 14 -8.04 -4.90 1.14
CA LYS A 14 -8.71 -3.78 1.83
C LYS A 14 -8.40 -2.46 1.14
N CYS A 15 -7.14 -2.20 0.81
CA CYS A 15 -6.75 -0.98 0.08
C CYS A 15 -7.50 -0.87 -1.26
N ASP A 16 -7.64 -1.99 -1.99
CA ASP A 16 -8.42 -2.07 -3.23
C ASP A 16 -9.91 -1.75 -3.01
N GLU A 17 -10.51 -2.22 -1.91
CA GLU A 17 -11.90 -1.92 -1.53
C GLU A 17 -12.10 -0.43 -1.21
N PHE A 18 -11.15 0.21 -0.53
CA PHE A 18 -11.17 1.64 -0.27
C PHE A 18 -11.01 2.45 -1.56
N PHE A 19 -10.12 2.02 -2.45
CA PHE A 19 -9.94 2.65 -3.76
C PHE A 19 -11.23 2.60 -4.59
N ALA A 20 -11.86 1.42 -4.69
CA ALA A 20 -13.12 1.26 -5.41
C ALA A 20 -14.23 2.15 -4.82
N THR A 21 -14.31 2.23 -3.49
CA THR A 21 -15.26 3.11 -2.81
C THR A 21 -15.02 4.58 -3.14
N MET A 22 -13.76 5.02 -3.20
CA MET A 22 -13.38 6.37 -3.58
C MET A 22 -13.82 6.69 -5.02
N GLU A 23 -13.53 5.82 -5.99
CA GLU A 23 -13.94 6.02 -7.39
C GLU A 23 -15.46 6.05 -7.56
N ASP A 24 -16.19 5.15 -6.89
CA ASP A 24 -17.65 5.13 -6.91
C ASP A 24 -18.26 6.44 -6.41
N LYS A 25 -17.67 7.06 -5.37
CA LYS A 25 -18.10 8.36 -4.88
C LYS A 25 -17.77 9.48 -5.87
N ALA A 26 -16.58 9.44 -6.48
CA ALA A 26 -16.13 10.44 -7.45
C ALA A 26 -17.02 10.49 -8.70
N ASN A 27 -17.62 9.35 -9.08
CA ASN A 27 -18.62 9.28 -10.16
C ASN A 27 -19.89 10.10 -9.88
N THR A 28 -20.19 10.41 -8.61
CA THR A 28 -21.29 11.32 -8.23
C THR A 28 -20.81 12.76 -8.17
N SER A 29 -19.78 13.02 -7.36
CA SER A 29 -19.06 14.30 -7.31
C SER A 29 -17.72 14.15 -6.58
N LEU A 30 -16.74 15.00 -6.88
CA LEU A 30 -15.46 15.00 -6.15
C LEU A 30 -15.62 15.40 -4.68
N ALA A 31 -16.61 16.24 -4.37
CA ALA A 31 -16.96 16.59 -3.00
C ALA A 31 -17.39 15.35 -2.20
N ASP A 32 -18.19 14.45 -2.80
CA ASP A 32 -18.62 13.21 -2.15
C ASP A 32 -17.48 12.19 -1.99
N ALA A 33 -16.43 12.30 -2.82
CA ALA A 33 -15.25 11.44 -2.78
C ALA A 33 -14.21 11.85 -1.74
N THR A 34 -14.27 13.07 -1.20
CA THR A 34 -13.20 13.64 -0.36
C THR A 34 -12.85 12.75 0.84
N GLU A 35 -13.85 12.33 1.61
CA GLU A 35 -13.60 11.49 2.80
C GLU A 35 -13.21 10.05 2.44
N ALA A 36 -13.74 9.52 1.33
CA ALA A 36 -13.34 8.20 0.84
C ALA A 36 -11.90 8.19 0.32
N CYS A 37 -11.47 9.28 -0.35
CA CYS A 37 -10.10 9.47 -0.81
C CYS A 37 -9.12 9.52 0.38
N LYS A 38 -9.43 10.30 1.42
CA LYS A 38 -8.63 10.34 2.66
C LYS A 38 -8.55 8.98 3.33
N ALA A 39 -9.66 8.24 3.40
CA ALA A 39 -9.67 6.89 3.96
C ALA A 39 -8.76 5.94 3.18
N PHE A 40 -8.86 5.94 1.84
CA PHE A 40 -7.98 5.17 0.97
C PHE A 40 -6.49 5.51 1.19
N ILE A 41 -6.16 6.80 1.23
CA ILE A 41 -4.77 7.27 1.44
C ILE A 41 -4.25 6.83 2.81
N ASN A 42 -5.04 6.97 3.87
CA ASN A 42 -4.62 6.60 5.22
C ASN A 42 -4.38 5.09 5.34
N GLU A 43 -5.23 4.25 4.74
CA GLU A 43 -5.06 2.80 4.79
C GLU A 43 -3.87 2.34 3.94
N THR A 44 -3.67 2.94 2.77
CA THR A 44 -2.50 2.66 1.93
C THR A 44 -1.19 3.12 2.58
N GLU A 45 -1.18 4.28 3.25
CA GLU A 45 -0.02 4.73 4.02
C GLU A 45 0.26 3.80 5.20
N ARG A 46 -0.79 3.39 5.94
CA ARG A 46 -0.66 2.40 7.00
C ARG A 46 -0.03 1.10 6.47
N HIS A 47 -0.47 0.63 5.30
CA HIS A 47 0.10 -0.52 4.63
C HIS A 47 1.60 -0.36 4.39
N PHE A 48 2.01 0.72 3.71
CA PHE A 48 3.42 0.99 3.46
C PHE A 48 4.24 1.11 4.75
N GLN A 49 3.70 1.68 5.81
CA GLN A 49 4.42 1.78 7.08
C GLN A 49 4.61 0.41 7.75
N MET A 50 3.63 -0.50 7.67
CA MET A 50 3.80 -1.88 8.14
C MET A 50 4.94 -2.57 7.40
N GLU A 51 5.02 -2.37 6.09
CA GLU A 51 6.09 -2.95 5.29
C GLU A 51 7.44 -2.30 5.56
N GLU A 52 7.54 -0.99 5.39
CA GLU A 52 8.80 -0.25 5.45
C GLU A 52 9.43 -0.27 6.83
N ARG A 53 8.62 -0.21 7.90
CA ARG A 53 9.11 -0.09 9.29
C ARG A 53 9.22 -1.43 10.00
N VAL A 54 8.52 -2.47 9.52
CA VAL A 54 8.51 -3.78 10.17
C VAL A 54 8.98 -4.86 9.20
N MET A 55 8.19 -5.19 8.18
CA MET A 55 8.46 -6.38 7.36
C MET A 55 9.79 -6.28 6.60
N PHE A 56 10.06 -5.15 5.93
CA PHE A 56 11.30 -4.91 5.20
C PHE A 56 12.51 -4.88 6.14
N VAL A 57 12.37 -4.28 7.32
CA VAL A 57 13.45 -4.22 8.33
C VAL A 57 13.82 -5.62 8.81
N GLU A 58 12.83 -6.43 9.17
CA GLU A 58 13.04 -7.81 9.61
C GLU A 58 13.62 -8.67 8.49
N PHE A 59 13.12 -8.52 7.26
CA PHE A 59 13.64 -9.19 6.07
C PHE A 59 15.10 -8.83 5.80
N GLU A 60 15.43 -7.55 5.76
CA GLU A 60 16.78 -7.04 5.52
C GLU A 60 17.75 -7.48 6.62
N THR A 61 17.30 -7.45 7.88
CA THR A 61 18.11 -7.90 9.03
C THR A 61 18.40 -9.40 8.94
N LYS A 62 17.42 -10.21 8.53
CA LYS A 62 17.58 -11.67 8.42
C LYS A 62 18.44 -12.09 7.24
N THR A 63 18.35 -11.38 6.12
CA THR A 63 18.95 -11.78 4.83
C THR A 63 20.21 -11.01 4.46
N GLY A 64 20.40 -9.80 5.00
CA GLY A 64 21.43 -8.85 4.58
C GLY A 64 21.14 -8.15 3.24
N MET A 65 19.97 -8.38 2.62
CA MET A 65 19.64 -7.87 1.28
C MET A 65 19.06 -6.45 1.32
N THR A 66 19.90 -5.41 1.32
CA THR A 66 19.46 -4.00 1.43
C THR A 66 19.35 -3.23 0.11
N GLN A 67 19.79 -3.81 -1.01
CA GLN A 67 19.77 -3.17 -2.35
C GLN A 67 18.94 -3.99 -3.34
N GLY A 68 17.97 -4.75 -2.85
CA GLY A 68 17.17 -5.68 -3.62
C GLY A 68 15.68 -5.30 -3.64
N PRO A 69 14.77 -6.28 -3.48
CA PRO A 69 13.34 -6.06 -3.71
C PRO A 69 12.75 -4.95 -2.83
N THR A 70 13.15 -4.85 -1.56
CA THR A 70 12.68 -3.81 -0.62
C THR A 70 13.09 -2.40 -1.02
N ALA A 71 14.21 -2.22 -1.73
CA ALA A 71 14.62 -0.90 -2.23
C ALA A 71 13.75 -0.44 -3.41
N VAL A 72 13.37 -1.39 -4.29
CA VAL A 72 12.45 -1.13 -5.41
C VAL A 72 11.06 -0.80 -4.88
N MET A 73 10.56 -1.54 -3.89
CA MET A 73 9.22 -1.28 -3.31
C MET A 73 9.16 0.12 -2.68
N ARG A 74 10.17 0.54 -1.90
CA ARG A 74 10.23 1.92 -1.37
C ARG A 74 10.21 3.00 -2.45
N GLN A 75 10.86 2.76 -3.61
CA GLN A 75 10.80 3.69 -4.73
C GLN A 75 9.37 3.78 -5.31
N GLU A 76 8.69 2.64 -5.44
CA GLU A 76 7.29 2.60 -5.91
C GLU A 76 6.33 3.22 -4.91
N HIS A 77 6.50 2.98 -3.60
CA HIS A 77 5.71 3.64 -2.56
C HIS A 77 5.84 5.16 -2.65
N ALA A 78 7.04 5.70 -2.91
CA ALA A 78 7.23 7.13 -3.09
C ALA A 78 6.47 7.67 -4.32
N GLN A 79 6.39 6.91 -5.41
CA GLN A 79 5.61 7.28 -6.59
C GLN A 79 4.10 7.22 -6.29
N ILE A 80 3.65 6.18 -5.60
CA ILE A 80 2.24 6.01 -5.20
C ILE A 80 1.82 7.15 -4.27
N ARG A 81 2.65 7.51 -3.27
CA ARG A 81 2.40 8.67 -2.39
C ARG A 81 2.26 9.98 -3.16
N SER A 82 3.05 10.20 -4.21
CA SER A 82 2.91 11.38 -5.07
C SER A 82 1.55 11.40 -5.77
N LEU A 83 1.13 10.27 -6.36
CA LEU A 83 -0.17 10.17 -7.04
C LEU A 83 -1.35 10.32 -6.06
N MET A 84 -1.22 9.80 -4.84
CA MET A 84 -2.22 10.00 -3.77
C MET A 84 -2.38 11.47 -3.43
N GLN A 85 -1.29 12.24 -3.37
CA GLN A 85 -1.36 13.68 -3.17
C GLN A 85 -2.01 14.39 -4.38
N ASP A 86 -1.67 13.97 -5.61
CA ASP A 86 -2.27 14.52 -6.82
C ASP A 86 -3.80 14.31 -6.88
N LEU A 87 -4.32 13.22 -6.31
CA LEU A 87 -5.76 13.00 -6.15
C LEU A 87 -6.41 14.03 -5.22
N LEU A 88 -5.79 14.31 -4.07
CA LEU A 88 -6.28 15.34 -3.14
C LEU A 88 -6.27 16.71 -3.79
N ASP A 89 -5.19 17.06 -4.48
CA ASP A 89 -5.07 18.33 -5.20
C ASP A 89 -6.15 18.45 -6.28
N ALA A 90 -6.45 17.37 -7.00
CA ALA A 90 -7.51 17.35 -8.00
C ALA A 90 -8.91 17.55 -7.39
N ILE A 91 -9.16 17.00 -6.19
CA ILE A 91 -10.40 17.24 -5.43
C ILE A 91 -10.49 18.71 -5.02
N ASP A 92 -9.42 19.28 -4.46
CA ASP A 92 -9.38 20.69 -4.02
C ASP A 92 -9.57 21.67 -5.18
N GLU A 93 -9.04 21.35 -6.35
CA GLU A 93 -9.22 22.09 -7.60
C GLU A 93 -10.59 21.83 -8.25
N ASN A 94 -11.37 20.87 -7.74
CA ASN A 94 -12.59 20.33 -8.34
C ASN A 94 -12.39 19.95 -9.83
N ASN A 95 -11.27 19.32 -10.14
CA ASN A 95 -10.83 18.94 -11.48
C ASN A 95 -11.03 17.44 -11.73
N ALA A 96 -12.21 17.07 -12.25
CA ALA A 96 -12.60 15.68 -12.48
C ALA A 96 -11.68 14.96 -13.49
N ASP A 97 -11.28 15.62 -14.57
CA ASP A 97 -10.42 15.00 -15.59
C ASP A 97 -9.05 14.64 -15.00
N LYS A 98 -8.47 15.53 -14.19
CA LYS A 98 -7.21 15.27 -13.47
C LYS A 98 -7.40 14.14 -12.46
N PHE A 99 -8.51 14.12 -11.73
CA PHE A 99 -8.79 13.10 -10.74
C PHE A 99 -8.85 11.70 -11.37
N PHE A 100 -9.68 11.49 -12.39
CA PHE A 100 -9.84 10.18 -13.02
C PHE A 100 -8.60 9.74 -13.81
N GLY A 101 -7.86 10.65 -14.45
CA GLY A 101 -6.60 10.30 -15.08
C GLY A 101 -5.52 9.87 -14.08
N THR A 102 -5.49 10.53 -12.91
CA THR A 102 -4.59 10.18 -11.80
C THR A 102 -5.00 8.86 -11.16
N SER A 103 -6.30 8.62 -10.96
CA SER A 103 -6.81 7.37 -10.36
C SER A 103 -6.49 6.17 -11.24
N GLU A 104 -6.68 6.27 -12.55
CA GLU A 104 -6.33 5.20 -13.50
C GLU A 104 -4.83 4.88 -13.44
N THR A 105 -3.98 5.91 -13.45
CA THR A 105 -2.52 5.75 -13.36
C THR A 105 -2.13 5.08 -12.04
N LEU A 106 -2.73 5.53 -10.93
CA LEU A 106 -2.49 4.97 -9.60
C LEU A 106 -2.91 3.50 -9.52
N MET A 107 -4.10 3.15 -10.01
CA MET A 107 -4.59 1.77 -10.04
C MET A 107 -3.63 0.84 -10.78
N ILE A 108 -3.16 1.23 -11.96
CA ILE A 108 -2.22 0.43 -12.75
C ILE A 108 -0.91 0.22 -11.98
N LEU A 109 -0.37 1.29 -11.36
CA LEU A 109 0.86 1.21 -10.58
C LEU A 109 0.70 0.32 -9.35
N MET A 110 -0.38 0.48 -8.59
CA MET A 110 -0.69 -0.36 -7.43
C MET A 110 -0.82 -1.83 -7.81
N GLN A 111 -1.53 -2.16 -8.89
CA GLN A 111 -1.65 -3.56 -9.33
C GLN A 111 -0.29 -4.17 -9.70
N GLN A 112 0.57 -3.43 -10.39
CA GLN A 112 1.91 -3.88 -10.73
C GLN A 112 2.81 -4.04 -9.50
N HIS A 113 2.68 -3.11 -8.55
CA HIS A 113 3.38 -3.13 -7.27
C HIS A 113 2.96 -4.36 -6.44
N ASN A 114 1.67 -4.51 -6.16
CA ASN A 114 1.11 -5.63 -5.39
C ASN A 114 1.51 -6.98 -6.02
N MET A 115 1.50 -7.09 -7.35
CA MET A 115 1.95 -8.31 -8.04
C MET A 115 3.42 -8.65 -7.75
N LYS A 116 4.32 -7.68 -7.73
CA LYS A 116 5.74 -7.92 -7.40
C LYS A 116 5.88 -8.43 -5.98
N GLU A 117 5.13 -7.85 -5.05
CA GLU A 117 5.19 -8.26 -3.66
C GLU A 117 4.63 -9.65 -3.44
N GLU A 118 3.42 -9.91 -3.90
CA GLU A 118 2.72 -11.17 -3.64
C GLU A 118 3.36 -12.38 -4.35
N GLN A 119 3.97 -12.15 -5.52
CA GLN A 119 4.58 -13.21 -6.32
C GLN A 119 6.07 -13.40 -6.01
N MET A 120 6.77 -12.36 -5.52
CA MET A 120 8.21 -12.42 -5.28
C MET A 120 8.57 -12.11 -3.82
N LEU A 121 8.29 -10.91 -3.33
CA LEU A 121 8.79 -10.45 -2.02
C LEU A 121 8.18 -11.24 -0.86
N TYR A 122 6.85 -11.37 -0.79
CA TYR A 122 6.20 -12.06 0.32
C TYR A 122 6.54 -13.56 0.38
N PRO A 123 6.62 -14.31 -0.74
CA PRO A 123 7.16 -15.67 -0.70
C PRO A 123 8.59 -15.74 -0.16
N MET A 124 9.47 -14.82 -0.56
CA MET A 124 10.84 -14.76 -0.04
C MET A 124 10.86 -14.43 1.46
N ALA A 125 10.10 -13.42 1.88
CA ALA A 125 9.95 -13.05 3.28
C ALA A 125 9.43 -14.23 4.09
N GLN A 126 8.41 -14.95 3.61
CA GLN A 126 7.85 -16.12 4.28
C GLN A 126 8.89 -17.24 4.44
N GLN A 127 9.73 -17.49 3.43
CA GLN A 127 10.80 -18.48 3.52
C GLN A 127 11.82 -18.14 4.63
N HIS A 128 12.22 -16.88 4.73
CA HIS A 128 13.25 -16.44 5.67
C HIS A 128 12.74 -16.12 7.09
N LEU A 129 11.48 -15.70 7.20
CA LEU A 129 10.88 -15.16 8.43
C LEU A 129 9.80 -16.08 9.03
N SER A 130 9.55 -17.26 8.46
CA SER A 130 8.50 -18.18 8.91
C SER A 130 8.49 -18.46 10.42
N ALA A 131 9.67 -18.60 11.04
CA ALA A 131 9.79 -18.84 12.48
C ALA A 131 9.36 -17.64 13.33
N ASP A 132 9.49 -16.42 12.79
CA ASP A 132 9.21 -15.15 13.45
C ASP A 132 7.86 -14.54 13.00
N ALA A 133 7.13 -15.21 12.10
CA ALA A 133 5.98 -14.64 11.39
C ALA A 133 4.87 -14.10 12.32
N SER A 134 4.52 -14.83 13.38
CA SER A 134 3.48 -14.36 14.32
C SER A 134 3.90 -13.09 15.07
N ARG A 135 5.17 -13.00 15.50
CA ARG A 135 5.71 -11.80 16.15
C ARG A 135 5.71 -10.62 15.19
N ILE A 136 6.11 -10.84 13.94
CA ILE A 136 6.19 -9.79 12.92
C ILE A 136 4.78 -9.26 12.59
N VAL A 137 3.79 -10.15 12.44
CA VAL A 137 2.39 -9.74 12.25
C VAL A 137 1.88 -8.93 13.44
N GLU A 138 2.19 -9.33 14.68
CA GLU A 138 1.81 -8.57 15.88
C GLU A 138 2.47 -7.18 15.93
N MET A 139 3.73 -7.06 15.49
CA MET A 139 4.41 -5.77 15.38
C MET A 139 3.79 -4.85 14.32
N MET A 140 3.36 -5.41 13.18
CA MET A 140 2.63 -4.65 12.16
C MET A 140 1.26 -4.20 12.66
N ASP A 141 0.53 -5.07 13.36
CA ASP A 141 -0.81 -4.77 13.88
C ASP A 141 -0.80 -3.70 14.97
N SER A 142 0.25 -3.69 15.80
CA SER A 142 0.45 -2.72 16.88
C SER A 142 1.16 -1.43 16.45
N LEU A 143 1.47 -1.29 15.16
CA LEU A 143 2.17 -0.11 14.64
C LEU A 143 1.31 1.14 14.77
N VAL A 144 1.89 2.18 15.39
CA VAL A 144 1.31 3.54 15.36
C VAL A 144 1.78 4.21 14.07
N VAL A 145 0.82 4.47 13.19
CA VAL A 145 1.04 5.17 11.92
C VAL A 145 1.33 6.64 12.23
N GLU A 146 2.42 7.16 11.65
CA GLU A 146 2.83 8.57 11.77
C GLU A 146 2.45 9.38 10.53
#